data_AF-A0A7C4CNW0-F1
#
_entry.id   AF-A0A7C4CNW0-F1
#
_cell.length_a   1.000
_cell.length_b   1.000
_cell.length_c   1.000
_cell.angle_alpha   90.00
_cell.angle_beta   90.00
_cell.angle_gamma   90.00
#
_symmetry.space_group_name_H-M   'P 1'
#
loop_
_entity.id
_entity.type
_entity.pdbx_description
1 polymer ?
#
loop_
_entity_poly.entity_id
_entity_poly.type
_entity_poly.pdbx_seq_one_letter_code
_entity_poly.pdbx_strand_id
1 'polypeptide(L)'
;MKEGGKVNQFIRYSAFEIALAALCAGLAIFLTIYKVVFAFPILPYLKFELAEIPVIMAFLMAGPFSGLLSSVIYWIVLTMVGEWTPIGPLMKFLAVTPTILGLWAGLVLSKRLKKNSSVFLSMGLGILMAIAARVIVTSLMNFLVLWWLFPHFLSLAAKYLEATIGFQTDSPYAVLLMTLLFTAVFNILHSFFSIIPSYYLVVKAIMKVKPVNLKTWFRRMFSES
;
A
#
# COMPACT_ATOMS: atom_id res chain seq x y z
N MET A 1 31.50 -0.06 29.68
CA MET A 1 30.54 1.06 29.52
C MET A 1 30.02 1.33 28.09
N LYS A 2 30.69 0.89 27.01
CA LYS A 2 30.18 1.13 25.62
C LYS A 2 29.07 0.17 25.16
N GLU A 3 28.91 -1.01 25.76
CA GLU A 3 27.88 -1.99 25.37
C GLU A 3 26.47 -1.62 25.86
N GLY A 4 26.32 -1.13 27.09
CA GLY A 4 25.02 -0.70 27.63
C GLY A 4 24.38 0.46 26.87
N GLY A 5 25.19 1.33 26.25
CA GLY A 5 24.70 2.43 25.40
C GLY A 5 24.09 1.95 24.07
N LYS A 6 24.69 0.91 23.45
CA LYS A 6 24.18 0.36 22.18
C LYS A 6 22.87 -0.41 22.37
N VAL A 7 22.76 -1.18 23.46
CA VAL A 7 21.54 -1.93 23.81
C VAL A 7 20.37 -0.97 24.08
N ASN A 8 20.58 0.08 24.87
CA ASN A 8 19.54 1.08 25.14
C ASN A 8 19.11 1.84 23.88
N GLN A 9 20.03 2.11 22.96
CA GLN A 9 19.69 2.76 21.70
C GLN A 9 18.89 1.83 20.77
N PHE A 10 19.25 0.55 20.71
CA PHE A 10 18.52 -0.46 19.94
C PHE A 10 17.09 -0.62 20.46
N ILE A 11 16.90 -0.79 21.77
CA ILE A 11 15.56 -0.93 22.39
C ILE A 11 14.69 0.31 22.09
N ARG A 12 15.26 1.52 22.21
CA ARG A 12 14.54 2.77 21.89
C ARG A 12 14.10 2.84 20.44
N TYR A 13 14.94 2.37 19.52
CA TYR A 13 14.63 2.37 18.09
C TYR A 13 13.51 1.36 17.77
N SER A 14 13.59 0.14 18.29
CA SER A 14 12.54 -0.87 18.11
C SER A 14 11.20 -0.46 18.75
N ALA A 15 11.23 0.16 19.94
CA ALA A 15 10.02 0.66 20.58
C ALA A 15 9.35 1.76 19.74
N PHE A 16 10.14 2.65 19.12
CA PHE A 16 9.63 3.68 18.22
C PHE A 16 8.99 3.08 16.96
N GLU A 17 9.62 2.09 16.32
CA GLU A 17 9.08 1.41 15.14
C GLU A 17 7.72 0.76 15.44
N ILE A 18 7.62 0.03 16.55
CA ILE A 18 6.38 -0.64 16.98
C ILE A 18 5.30 0.38 17.32
N ALA A 19 5.63 1.43 18.08
CA ALA A 19 4.68 2.47 18.45
C ALA A 19 4.13 3.20 17.21
N LEU A 20 5.01 3.53 16.25
CA LEU A 20 4.58 4.18 15.01
C LEU A 20 3.71 3.26 14.16
N ALA A 21 4.07 1.99 14.04
CA ALA A 21 3.26 1.01 13.33
C ALA A 21 1.85 0.88 13.94
N ALA A 22 1.75 0.81 15.27
CA ALA A 22 0.46 0.75 15.97
C ALA A 22 -0.38 2.02 15.78
N LEU A 23 0.23 3.20 15.87
CA LEU A 23 -0.46 4.49 15.64
C LEU A 23 -0.98 4.61 14.21
N CYS A 24 -0.15 4.28 13.22
CA CYS A 24 -0.53 4.30 11.81
C CYS A 24 -1.61 3.26 11.50
N ALA A 25 -1.52 2.06 12.06
CA ALA A 25 -2.57 1.05 11.92
C ALA A 25 -3.89 1.52 12.56
N GLY A 26 -3.84 2.11 13.76
CA GLY A 26 -5.02 2.68 14.42
C GLY A 26 -5.68 3.77 13.57
N LEU A 27 -4.90 4.64 12.95
CA LEU A 27 -5.41 5.65 12.03
C LEU A 27 -6.00 5.03 10.74
N ALA A 28 -5.35 4.01 10.17
CA ALA A 28 -5.89 3.28 9.03
C ALA A 28 -7.24 2.63 9.35
N ILE A 29 -7.33 1.96 10.50
CA ILE A 29 -8.57 1.35 11.00
C ILE A 29 -9.66 2.41 11.17
N PHE A 30 -9.34 3.54 11.80
CA PHE A 30 -10.27 4.66 12.00
C PHE A 30 -10.83 5.15 10.65
N LEU A 31 -9.97 5.39 9.66
CA LEU A 31 -10.38 5.85 8.32
C LEU A 31 -11.31 4.83 7.62
N THR A 32 -11.06 3.54 7.79
CA THR A 32 -11.90 2.49 7.20
C THR A 32 -13.25 2.37 7.89
N ILE A 33 -13.29 2.47 9.22
CA ILE A 33 -14.55 2.45 9.99
C ILE A 33 -15.43 3.65 9.61
N TYR A 34 -14.83 4.83 9.43
CA TYR A 34 -15.54 6.03 8.98
C TYR A 34 -15.87 6.03 7.49
N LYS A 35 -15.59 4.93 6.78
CA LYS A 35 -15.84 4.77 5.34
C LYS A 35 -15.29 5.95 4.54
N VAL A 36 -14.08 6.40 4.87
CA VAL A 36 -13.37 7.45 4.13
C VAL A 36 -12.81 6.85 2.84
N VAL A 37 -13.73 6.59 1.91
CA VAL A 37 -13.51 5.86 0.67
C VAL A 37 -14.31 6.50 -0.46
N PHE A 38 -13.87 6.31 -1.69
CA PHE A 38 -14.63 6.67 -2.88
C PHE A 38 -14.56 5.55 -3.92
N ALA A 39 -15.64 5.34 -4.65
CA ALA A 39 -15.76 4.23 -5.60
C ALA A 39 -15.05 4.53 -6.92
N PHE A 40 -14.50 3.49 -7.55
CA PHE A 40 -13.98 3.59 -8.90
C PHE A 40 -15.15 3.71 -9.90
N PRO A 41 -15.18 4.71 -10.79
CA PRO A 41 -16.35 4.99 -11.61
C PRO A 41 -16.83 3.82 -12.48
N ILE A 42 -15.92 2.99 -12.98
CA ILE A 42 -16.23 1.91 -13.93
C ILE A 42 -16.60 0.61 -13.22
N LEU A 43 -15.95 0.31 -12.10
CA LEU A 43 -16.22 -0.88 -11.27
C LEU A 43 -16.43 -0.43 -9.82
N PRO A 44 -17.65 0.00 -9.43
CA PRO A 44 -17.90 0.67 -8.14
C PRO A 44 -17.65 -0.17 -6.89
N TYR A 45 -17.55 -1.50 -7.04
CA TYR A 45 -17.14 -2.38 -5.95
C TYR A 45 -15.65 -2.23 -5.60
N LEU A 46 -14.82 -1.71 -6.51
CA LEU A 46 -13.45 -1.28 -6.23
C LEU A 46 -13.49 0.11 -5.58
N LYS A 47 -13.00 0.20 -4.35
CA LYS A 47 -13.03 1.42 -3.54
C LYS A 47 -11.61 1.90 -3.29
N PHE A 48 -11.34 3.16 -3.58
CA PHE A 48 -10.13 3.83 -3.15
C PHE A 48 -10.25 4.13 -1.66
N GLU A 49 -9.31 3.65 -0.86
CA GLU A 49 -9.31 3.85 0.58
C GLU A 49 -8.13 4.71 1.02
N LEU A 50 -8.42 5.75 1.79
CA LEU A 50 -7.37 6.60 2.38
C LEU A 50 -6.62 5.90 3.53
N ALA A 51 -7.14 4.76 4.01
CA ALA A 51 -6.51 3.95 5.05
C ALA A 51 -5.11 3.41 4.67
N GLU A 52 -4.77 3.34 3.37
CA GLU A 52 -3.41 2.98 2.95
C GLU A 52 -2.38 4.08 3.26
N ILE A 53 -2.80 5.35 3.33
CA ILE A 53 -1.90 6.49 3.54
C ILE A 53 -1.14 6.36 4.87
N PRO A 54 -1.79 6.17 6.04
CA PRO A 54 -1.09 5.94 7.30
C PRO A 54 -0.09 4.78 7.27
N VAL A 55 -0.43 3.68 6.59
CA VAL A 55 0.43 2.50 6.51
C VAL A 55 1.70 2.81 5.71
N ILE A 56 1.57 3.52 4.58
CA ILE A 56 2.71 3.95 3.77
C ILE A 56 3.52 5.03 4.51
N MET A 57 2.88 5.89 5.32
CA MET A 57 3.61 6.82 6.19
C MET A 57 4.50 6.09 7.19
N ALA A 58 4.03 5.02 7.83
CA ALA A 58 4.85 4.19 8.73
C ALA A 58 6.08 3.63 8.00
N PHE A 59 5.89 3.15 6.76
CA PHE A 59 6.97 2.72 5.90
C PHE A 59 8.00 3.84 5.62
N LEU A 60 7.54 5.01 5.19
CA LEU A 60 8.44 6.11 4.83
C LEU A 60 9.20 6.67 6.04
N MET A 61 8.58 6.72 7.21
CA MET A 61 9.16 7.29 8.42
C MET A 61 10.13 6.32 9.12
N ALA A 62 9.75 5.05 9.25
CA ALA A 62 10.44 4.07 10.10
C ALA A 62 10.89 2.80 9.36
N GLY A 63 10.50 2.62 8.10
CA GLY A 63 11.02 1.56 7.23
C GLY A 63 10.08 0.37 7.02
N PRO A 64 10.55 -0.66 6.28
CA PRO A 64 9.75 -1.80 5.84
C PRO A 64 9.05 -2.54 6.98
N PHE A 65 9.75 -2.73 8.11
CA PHE A 65 9.18 -3.40 9.27
C PHE A 65 7.94 -2.68 9.81
N SER A 66 8.03 -1.36 10.01
CA SER A 66 6.92 -0.57 10.55
C SER A 66 5.72 -0.51 9.60
N GLY A 67 5.98 -0.40 8.29
CA GLY A 67 4.92 -0.45 7.27
C GLY A 67 4.20 -1.79 7.22
N LEU A 68 4.95 -2.89 7.20
CA LEU A 68 4.39 -4.25 7.16
C LEU A 68 3.66 -4.62 8.46
N LEU A 69 4.22 -4.25 9.62
CA LEU A 69 3.56 -4.46 10.90
C LEU A 69 2.23 -3.69 10.95
N SER A 70 2.22 -2.44 10.47
CA SER A 70 1.01 -1.64 10.37
C SER A 70 -0.02 -2.27 9.44
N SER A 71 0.39 -2.87 8.30
CA SER A 71 -0.54 -3.52 7.38
C SER A 71 -1.13 -4.81 7.96
N VAL A 72 -0.34 -5.58 8.71
CA VAL A 72 -0.80 -6.79 9.41
C VAL A 72 -1.81 -6.45 10.51
N ILE A 73 -1.52 -5.46 11.35
CA ILE A 73 -2.45 -5.02 12.40
C ILE A 73 -3.76 -4.53 11.77
N TYR A 74 -3.67 -3.69 10.73
CA TYR A 74 -4.84 -3.20 10.00
C TYR A 74 -5.66 -4.36 9.41
N TRP A 75 -5.01 -5.33 8.78
CA TRP A 75 -5.68 -6.50 8.19
C TRP A 75 -6.40 -7.38 9.23
N ILE A 76 -5.77 -7.64 10.37
CA ILE A 76 -6.37 -8.44 11.46
C ILE A 76 -7.67 -7.78 11.91
N VAL A 77 -7.63 -6.48 12.21
CA VAL A 77 -8.82 -5.77 12.68
C VAL A 77 -9.87 -5.70 11.57
N LEU A 78 -9.47 -5.44 10.34
CA LEU A 78 -10.40 -5.41 9.22
C LEU A 78 -11.05 -6.77 8.94
N THR A 79 -10.38 -7.88 9.25
CA THR A 79 -10.99 -9.22 9.19
C THR A 79 -12.09 -9.39 10.23
N MET A 80 -12.11 -8.59 11.30
CA MET A 80 -13.16 -8.63 12.32
C MET A 80 -14.34 -7.68 12.01
N VAL A 81 -14.07 -6.53 11.37
CA VAL A 81 -15.08 -5.46 11.18
C VAL A 81 -15.38 -5.10 9.72
N GLY A 82 -14.67 -5.72 8.77
CA GLY A 82 -14.69 -5.35 7.36
C GLY A 82 -15.83 -5.97 6.55
N GLU A 83 -16.15 -5.32 5.43
CA GLU A 83 -17.10 -5.82 4.43
C GLU A 83 -16.49 -7.01 3.66
N TRP A 84 -17.34 -7.98 3.26
CA TRP A 84 -16.94 -9.16 2.47
C TRP A 84 -15.84 -10.01 3.12
N THR A 85 -15.85 -10.07 4.45
CA THR A 85 -14.90 -10.88 5.23
C THR A 85 -15.04 -12.37 4.90
N PRO A 86 -13.92 -13.10 4.71
CA PRO A 86 -12.52 -12.66 4.88
C PRO A 86 -11.86 -12.12 3.59
N ILE A 87 -12.54 -12.21 2.44
CA ILE A 87 -11.94 -11.96 1.12
C ILE A 87 -11.62 -10.48 0.92
N GLY A 88 -12.54 -9.57 1.27
CA GLY A 88 -12.33 -8.13 1.16
C GLY A 88 -11.09 -7.66 1.93
N PRO A 89 -10.99 -7.95 3.24
CA PRO A 89 -9.80 -7.67 4.05
C PRO A 89 -8.52 -8.28 3.48
N LEU A 90 -8.58 -9.55 3.03
CA LEU A 90 -7.43 -10.23 2.44
C LEU A 90 -6.95 -9.57 1.14
N MET A 91 -7.87 -9.21 0.24
CA MET A 91 -7.53 -8.53 -1.02
C MET A 91 -6.86 -7.19 -0.78
N LYS A 92 -7.31 -6.44 0.24
CA LYS A 92 -6.65 -5.19 0.66
C LYS A 92 -5.24 -5.44 1.20
N PHE A 93 -5.08 -6.45 2.05
CA PHE A 93 -3.76 -6.82 2.56
C PHE A 93 -2.80 -7.24 1.44
N LEU A 94 -3.30 -8.02 0.46
CA LEU A 94 -2.57 -8.44 -0.73
C LEU A 94 -2.34 -7.31 -1.74
N ALA A 95 -3.03 -6.18 -1.62
CA ALA A 95 -2.74 -4.99 -2.38
C ALA A 95 -1.63 -4.16 -1.71
N VAL A 96 -1.76 -3.91 -0.40
CA VAL A 96 -0.84 -3.05 0.38
C VAL A 96 0.53 -3.69 0.57
N THR A 97 0.59 -4.98 0.89
CA THR A 97 1.85 -5.66 1.20
C THR A 97 2.83 -5.63 0.01
N PRO A 98 2.44 -6.01 -1.22
CA PRO A 98 3.30 -5.86 -2.40
C PRO A 98 3.67 -4.41 -2.71
N THR A 99 2.78 -3.44 -2.43
CA THR A 99 3.12 -2.01 -2.58
C THR A 99 4.29 -1.63 -1.67
N ILE A 100 4.26 -2.02 -0.39
CA ILE A 100 5.36 -1.75 0.56
C ILE A 100 6.64 -2.47 0.16
N LEU A 101 6.54 -3.75 -0.21
CA LEU A 101 7.69 -4.55 -0.63
C LEU A 101 8.31 -4.01 -1.92
N GLY A 102 7.49 -3.61 -2.90
CA GLY A 102 7.95 -3.01 -4.15
C GLY A 102 8.60 -1.66 -3.93
N LEU A 103 8.03 -0.79 -3.09
CA LEU A 103 8.66 0.46 -2.67
C LEU A 103 10.04 0.21 -2.08
N TRP A 104 10.13 -0.73 -1.12
CA TRP A 104 11.38 -1.08 -0.48
C TRP A 104 12.41 -1.63 -1.47
N ALA A 105 12.01 -2.55 -2.34
CA ALA A 105 12.87 -3.15 -3.35
C ALA A 105 13.43 -2.09 -4.31
N GLY A 106 12.59 -1.17 -4.80
CA GLY A 106 13.03 -0.10 -5.69
C GLY A 106 14.01 0.87 -5.01
N LEU A 107 13.79 1.21 -3.75
CA LEU A 107 14.72 2.05 -2.98
C LEU A 107 16.06 1.35 -2.68
N VAL A 108 16.06 0.04 -2.42
CA VAL A 108 17.29 -0.73 -2.23
C VAL A 108 18.04 -0.86 -3.56
N LEU A 109 17.32 -1.10 -4.65
CA LEU A 109 17.90 -1.25 -5.98
C LEU A 109 18.53 0.06 -6.46
N SER A 110 17.89 1.21 -6.23
CA SER A 110 18.43 2.52 -6.65
C SER A 110 19.80 2.80 -6.03
N LYS A 111 19.97 2.46 -4.75
CA LYS A 111 21.24 2.58 -4.04
C LYS A 111 22.32 1.63 -4.54
N ARG A 112 21.94 0.40 -4.90
CA ARG A 112 22.88 -0.58 -5.47
C ARG A 112 23.37 -0.13 -6.86
N LEU A 113 22.49 0.47 -7.65
CA LEU A 113 22.82 0.98 -8.98
C LEU A 113 23.66 2.26 -8.93
N LYS A 114 23.33 3.19 -8.02
CA LYS A 114 24.08 4.43 -7.83
C LYS A 114 24.16 4.78 -6.35
N LYS A 115 25.39 4.81 -5.82
CA LYS A 115 25.67 5.16 -4.41
C LYS A 115 25.11 6.53 -4.02
N ASN A 116 25.09 7.49 -4.94
CA ASN A 116 24.57 8.85 -4.73
C ASN A 116 23.33 9.14 -5.60
N SER A 117 22.39 8.18 -5.64
CA SER A 117 21.15 8.33 -6.39
C SER A 117 20.28 9.46 -5.80
N SER A 118 19.75 10.34 -6.66
CA SER A 118 18.86 11.40 -6.19
C SER A 118 17.61 10.81 -5.51
N VAL A 119 17.06 11.56 -4.55
CA VAL A 119 15.79 11.20 -3.87
C VAL A 119 14.70 10.95 -4.91
N PHE A 120 14.64 11.80 -5.93
CA PHE A 120 13.68 11.69 -7.02
C PHE A 120 13.82 10.37 -7.80
N LEU A 121 15.04 10.01 -8.21
CA LEU A 121 15.26 8.77 -8.96
C LEU A 121 14.95 7.52 -8.12
N SER A 122 15.34 7.55 -6.84
CA SER A 122 15.09 6.44 -5.91
C SER A 122 13.59 6.26 -5.64
N MET A 123 12.86 7.35 -5.38
CA MET A 123 11.42 7.30 -5.19
C MET A 123 10.69 6.89 -6.47
N GLY A 124 11.14 7.37 -7.64
CA GLY A 124 10.58 6.97 -8.94
C GLY A 124 10.70 5.46 -9.17
N LEU A 125 11.89 4.89 -8.93
CA LEU A 125 12.10 3.44 -9.03
C LEU A 125 11.29 2.66 -7.98
N GLY A 126 11.20 3.18 -6.76
CA GLY A 126 10.33 2.65 -5.71
C GLY A 126 8.87 2.56 -6.14
N ILE A 127 8.30 3.65 -6.65
CA ILE A 127 6.91 3.72 -7.11
C ILE A 127 6.67 2.76 -8.26
N LEU A 128 7.59 2.70 -9.24
CA LEU A 128 7.49 1.78 -10.37
C LEU A 128 7.42 0.32 -9.90
N MET A 129 8.33 -0.08 -9.01
CA MET A 129 8.35 -1.43 -8.44
C MET A 129 7.12 -1.73 -7.58
N ALA A 130 6.63 -0.73 -6.84
CA ALA A 130 5.41 -0.85 -6.04
C ALA A 130 4.16 -1.09 -6.90
N ILE A 131 4.02 -0.33 -7.99
CA ILE A 131 2.93 -0.48 -8.95
C ILE A 131 3.01 -1.85 -9.61
N ALA A 132 4.19 -2.24 -10.12
CA ALA A 132 4.37 -3.53 -10.76
C ALA A 132 4.00 -4.69 -9.83
N ALA A 133 4.54 -4.70 -8.60
CA ALA A 133 4.25 -5.73 -7.61
C ALA A 133 2.76 -5.78 -7.24
N ARG A 134 2.13 -4.62 -6.98
CA ARG A 134 0.70 -4.54 -6.67
C ARG A 134 -0.15 -5.07 -7.82
N VAL A 135 0.09 -4.61 -9.05
CA VAL A 135 -0.72 -4.99 -10.22
C VAL A 135 -0.59 -6.48 -10.50
N ILE A 136 0.61 -7.06 -10.41
CA ILE A 136 0.82 -8.49 -10.62
C ILE A 136 0.04 -9.31 -9.58
N VAL A 137 0.24 -9.02 -8.29
CA VAL A 137 -0.41 -9.78 -7.22
C VAL A 137 -1.91 -9.61 -7.24
N THR A 138 -2.41 -8.37 -7.35
CA THR A 138 -3.85 -8.10 -7.34
C THR A 138 -4.54 -8.62 -8.59
N SER A 139 -3.92 -8.58 -9.78
CA SER A 139 -4.49 -9.20 -10.98
C SER A 139 -4.58 -10.71 -10.86
N LEU A 140 -3.55 -11.37 -10.34
CA LEU A 140 -3.56 -12.81 -10.11
C LEU A 140 -4.66 -13.20 -9.11
N MET A 141 -4.78 -12.46 -8.00
CA MET A 141 -5.81 -12.74 -7.00
C MET A 141 -7.21 -12.45 -7.50
N ASN A 142 -7.41 -11.37 -8.26
CA ASN A 142 -8.70 -11.10 -8.89
C ASN A 142 -9.07 -12.17 -9.91
N PHE A 143 -8.11 -12.72 -10.67
CA PHE A 143 -8.36 -13.86 -11.54
C PHE A 143 -8.85 -15.08 -10.73
N LEU A 144 -8.15 -15.43 -9.63
CA LEU A 144 -8.57 -16.53 -8.77
C LEU A 144 -9.97 -16.32 -8.18
N VAL A 145 -10.25 -15.10 -7.70
CA VAL A 145 -11.55 -14.73 -7.10
C VAL A 145 -12.67 -14.80 -8.13
N LEU A 146 -12.49 -14.19 -9.30
CA LEU A 146 -13.53 -14.05 -10.31
C LEU A 146 -13.78 -15.35 -11.10
N TRP A 147 -12.77 -16.20 -11.26
CA TRP A 147 -12.90 -17.41 -12.06
C TRP A 147 -13.22 -18.65 -11.24
N TRP A 148 -12.55 -18.84 -10.10
CA TRP A 148 -12.67 -20.08 -9.32
C TRP A 148 -13.48 -19.95 -8.03
N LEU A 149 -13.26 -18.88 -7.26
CA LEU A 149 -13.85 -18.81 -5.92
C LEU A 149 -15.28 -18.25 -5.94
N PHE A 150 -15.52 -17.17 -6.69
CA PHE A 150 -16.75 -16.40 -6.66
C PHE A 150 -17.14 -15.88 -8.05
N PRO A 151 -17.55 -16.77 -8.97
CA PRO A 151 -17.89 -16.40 -10.35
C PRO A 151 -19.07 -15.42 -10.46
N HIS A 152 -19.91 -15.32 -9.42
CA HIS A 152 -20.98 -14.32 -9.39
C HIS A 152 -20.47 -12.87 -9.48
N PHE A 153 -19.26 -12.57 -9.00
CA PHE A 153 -18.67 -11.23 -9.15
C PHE A 153 -18.35 -10.90 -10.61
N LEU A 154 -18.12 -11.91 -11.46
CA LEU A 154 -17.91 -11.70 -12.89
C LEU A 154 -19.20 -11.20 -13.57
N SER A 155 -20.35 -11.78 -13.19
CA SER A 155 -21.66 -11.31 -13.66
C SER A 155 -21.96 -9.89 -13.18
N LEU A 156 -21.56 -9.55 -11.95
CA LEU A 156 -21.69 -8.20 -11.42
C LEU A 156 -20.80 -7.22 -12.19
N ALA A 157 -19.55 -7.59 -12.49
CA ALA A 157 -18.64 -6.79 -13.29
C ALA A 157 -19.19 -6.54 -14.70
N ALA A 158 -19.78 -7.56 -15.34
CA ALA A 158 -20.44 -7.40 -16.66
C ALA A 158 -21.50 -6.29 -16.63
N LYS A 159 -22.40 -6.31 -15.63
CA LYS A 159 -23.45 -5.28 -15.47
C LYS A 159 -22.86 -3.88 -15.30
N TYR A 160 -21.77 -3.75 -14.55
CA TYR A 160 -21.11 -2.45 -14.39
C TYR A 160 -20.42 -1.98 -15.66
N LEU A 161 -19.74 -2.87 -16.39
CA LEU A 161 -19.09 -2.54 -17.66
C LEU A 161 -20.12 -2.12 -18.71
N GLU A 162 -21.26 -2.81 -18.79
CA GLU A 162 -22.37 -2.42 -19.64
C GLU A 162 -22.92 -1.04 -19.23
N ALA A 163 -23.22 -0.83 -17.94
CA ALA A 163 -23.84 0.41 -17.47
C ALA A 163 -22.94 1.65 -17.58
N THR A 164 -21.62 1.48 -17.45
CA THR A 164 -20.68 2.62 -17.36
C THR A 164 -20.02 2.95 -18.69
N ILE A 165 -19.70 1.94 -19.51
CA ILE A 165 -18.97 2.12 -20.77
C ILE A 165 -19.67 1.47 -21.97
N GLY A 166 -20.88 0.90 -21.79
CA GLY A 166 -21.64 0.27 -22.87
C GLY A 166 -21.05 -1.05 -23.37
N PHE A 167 -20.17 -1.70 -22.58
CA PHE A 167 -19.52 -2.93 -23.01
C PHE A 167 -20.46 -4.13 -22.87
N GLN A 168 -21.02 -4.57 -24.00
CA GLN A 168 -21.93 -5.71 -24.10
C GLN A 168 -21.23 -6.88 -24.80
N THR A 169 -21.21 -8.05 -24.14
CA THR A 169 -20.67 -9.27 -24.73
C THR A 169 -21.25 -10.50 -24.03
N ASP A 170 -21.51 -11.55 -24.80
CA ASP A 170 -21.93 -12.85 -24.25
C ASP A 170 -20.73 -13.70 -23.79
N SER A 171 -19.49 -13.27 -24.08
CA SER A 171 -18.28 -14.03 -23.78
C SER A 171 -17.79 -13.80 -22.35
N PRO A 172 -17.77 -14.81 -21.47
CA PRO A 172 -17.26 -14.68 -20.09
C PRO A 172 -15.78 -14.30 -20.06
N TYR A 173 -15.01 -14.76 -21.04
CA TYR A 173 -13.58 -14.45 -21.17
C TYR A 173 -13.34 -12.98 -21.47
N ALA A 174 -14.19 -12.37 -22.31
CA ALA A 174 -14.09 -10.96 -22.66
C ALA A 174 -14.43 -10.07 -21.45
N VAL A 175 -15.46 -10.43 -20.68
CA VAL A 175 -15.80 -9.76 -19.41
C VAL A 175 -14.65 -9.87 -18.42
N LEU A 176 -14.06 -11.06 -18.25
CA LEU A 176 -12.94 -11.29 -17.34
C LEU A 176 -11.74 -10.43 -17.71
N LEU A 177 -11.36 -10.43 -19.00
CA LEU A 177 -10.23 -9.64 -19.48
C LEU A 177 -10.43 -8.15 -19.23
N MET A 178 -11.61 -7.61 -19.56
CA MET A 178 -11.92 -6.20 -19.31
C MET A 178 -11.94 -5.88 -17.81
N THR A 179 -12.51 -6.77 -17.00
CA THR A 179 -12.53 -6.59 -15.55
C THR A 179 -11.12 -6.56 -14.96
N LEU A 180 -10.23 -7.47 -15.39
CA LEU A 180 -8.84 -7.48 -14.96
C LEU A 180 -8.07 -6.25 -15.43
N LEU A 181 -8.32 -5.78 -16.67
CA LEU A 181 -7.71 -4.55 -17.20
C LEU A 181 -8.10 -3.34 -16.35
N PHE A 182 -9.39 -3.12 -16.10
CA PHE A 182 -9.85 -2.01 -15.26
C PHE A 182 -9.42 -2.15 -13.81
N THR A 183 -9.30 -3.37 -13.30
CA THR A 183 -8.75 -3.63 -11.97
C THR A 183 -7.26 -3.28 -11.91
N ALA A 184 -6.48 -3.55 -12.96
CA ALA A 184 -5.09 -3.13 -13.05
C ALA A 184 -4.98 -1.59 -13.09
N VAL A 185 -5.80 -0.93 -13.91
CA VAL A 185 -5.88 0.55 -13.95
C VAL A 185 -6.23 1.12 -12.58
N PHE A 186 -7.24 0.57 -11.90
CA PHE A 186 -7.61 0.95 -10.54
C PHE A 186 -6.42 0.83 -9.59
N ASN A 187 -5.69 -0.29 -9.60
CA ASN A 187 -4.56 -0.51 -8.69
C ASN A 187 -3.37 0.41 -8.99
N ILE A 188 -3.14 0.77 -10.26
CA ILE A 188 -2.14 1.79 -10.64
C ILE A 188 -2.52 3.14 -10.02
N LEU A 189 -3.75 3.59 -10.25
CA LEU A 189 -4.25 4.86 -9.73
C LEU A 189 -4.22 4.88 -8.19
N HIS A 190 -4.65 3.79 -7.56
CA HIS A 190 -4.68 3.68 -6.10
C HIS A 190 -3.27 3.77 -5.53
N SER A 191 -2.29 3.14 -6.16
CA SER A 191 -0.87 3.27 -5.75
C SER A 191 -0.41 4.73 -5.72
N PHE A 192 -0.77 5.53 -6.73
CA PHE A 192 -0.44 6.96 -6.73
C PHE A 192 -1.19 7.72 -5.63
N PHE A 193 -2.48 7.46 -5.46
CA PHE A 193 -3.29 8.08 -4.41
C PHE A 193 -2.83 7.74 -2.99
N SER A 194 -2.23 6.56 -2.79
CA SER A 194 -1.70 6.17 -1.49
C SER A 194 -0.29 6.73 -1.27
N ILE A 195 0.60 6.63 -2.27
CA ILE A 195 2.03 6.96 -2.10
C ILE A 195 2.29 8.47 -2.11
N ILE A 196 1.71 9.23 -3.05
CA ILE A 196 2.02 10.66 -3.23
C ILE A 196 1.62 11.48 -1.99
N PRO A 197 0.38 11.36 -1.46
CA PRO A 197 0.00 12.08 -0.25
C PRO A 197 0.84 11.67 0.95
N SER A 198 1.13 10.37 1.11
CA SER A 198 1.99 9.87 2.18
C SER A 198 3.37 10.51 2.15
N TYR A 199 4.00 10.57 0.97
CA TYR A 199 5.30 11.22 0.78
C TYR A 199 5.25 12.71 1.15
N TYR A 200 4.26 13.44 0.64
CA TYR A 200 4.11 14.87 0.93
C TYR A 200 3.91 15.14 2.43
N LEU A 201 3.04 14.36 3.08
CA LEU A 201 2.77 14.47 4.53
C LEU A 201 4.03 14.19 5.35
N VAL A 202 4.79 13.14 5.01
CA VAL A 202 6.02 12.78 5.71
C VAL A 202 7.10 13.84 5.52
N VAL A 203 7.33 14.33 4.30
CA VAL A 203 8.31 15.39 4.04
C VAL A 203 7.95 16.66 4.82
N LYS A 204 6.68 17.08 4.79
CA LYS A 204 6.21 18.25 5.55
C LYS A 204 6.36 18.07 7.06
N ALA A 205 6.07 16.87 7.58
CA ALA A 205 6.23 16.56 9.00
C ALA A 205 7.71 16.56 9.43
N ILE A 206 8.59 15.92 8.65
CA ILE A 206 10.03 15.86 8.91
C ILE A 206 10.69 17.23 8.81
N MET A 207 10.26 18.10 7.89
CA MET A 207 10.81 19.46 7.78
C MET A 207 10.46 20.35 8.98
N LYS A 208 9.33 20.08 9.67
CA LYS A 208 8.89 20.85 10.84
C LYS A 208 9.47 20.33 12.16
N VAL A 209 9.73 19.04 12.24
CA VAL A 209 10.26 18.40 13.45
C VAL A 209 11.76 18.22 13.27
N LYS A 210 12.60 18.95 14.02
CA LYS A 210 14.02 18.59 14.16
C LYS A 210 14.05 17.19 14.81
N PRO A 211 14.32 16.10 14.07
CA PRO A 211 14.19 14.78 14.64
C PRO A 211 15.29 14.65 15.69
N VAL A 212 14.89 14.35 16.93
CA VAL A 212 15.76 13.99 18.04
C VAL A 212 16.70 12.89 17.55
N ASN A 213 17.95 13.21 17.19
CA ASN A 213 19.13 12.36 16.94
C ASN A 213 18.95 10.90 16.44
N LEU A 214 17.81 10.57 15.83
CA LEU A 214 17.52 9.26 15.29
C LEU A 214 17.98 9.33 13.84
N LYS A 215 18.94 8.49 13.48
CA LYS A 215 19.24 8.18 12.08
C LYS A 215 18.03 7.46 11.50
N THR A 216 16.96 8.20 11.22
CA THR A 216 15.69 7.67 10.73
C THR A 216 15.93 6.92 9.44
N TRP A 217 15.12 5.89 9.20
CA TRP A 217 15.13 5.11 7.97
C TRP A 217 15.22 6.01 6.72
N PHE A 218 14.44 7.07 6.67
CA PHE A 218 14.46 8.07 5.60
C PHE A 218 15.83 8.74 5.44
N ARG A 219 16.46 9.21 6.52
CA ARG A 219 17.82 9.79 6.47
C ARG A 219 18.85 8.75 6.04
N ARG A 220 18.80 7.52 6.57
CA ARG A 220 19.68 6.44 6.09
C ARG A 220 19.50 6.19 4.60
N MET A 221 18.30 6.39 4.05
CA MET A 221 18.04 6.25 2.62
C MET A 221 18.51 7.42 1.77
N PHE A 222 18.53 8.64 2.31
CA PHE A 222 18.71 9.87 1.52
C PHE A 222 19.81 10.83 2.00
N SER A 223 20.54 10.53 3.09
CA SER A 223 21.55 11.42 3.70
C SER A 223 22.98 10.89 3.65
N GLU A 224 23.30 9.97 2.74
CA GLU A 224 24.68 9.66 2.33
C GLU A 224 25.02 10.31 0.98
N SER A 225 24.46 11.50 0.75
CA SER A 225 24.72 12.34 -0.42
C SER A 225 25.79 13.39 -0.16
#